data_AF-A0A8D1DVL6-F1
#
_entry.id   AF-A0A8D1DVL6-F1
#
_cell.length_a   1.000
_cell.length_b   1.000
_cell.length_c   1.000
_cell.angle_alpha   90.00
_cell.angle_beta   90.00
_cell.angle_gamma   90.00
#
_symmetry.space_group_name_H-M   'P 1'
#
loop_
_entity.id
_entity.type
_entity.pdbx_description
1 polymer ?
#
loop_
_entity_poly.entity_id
_entity_poly.type
_entity_poly.pdbx_seq_one_letter_code
_entity_poly.pdbx_strand_id
1 'polypeptide(L)'
;MLTEPAPRTMRLSPLLLLLLGACAIPGGLGDRAPLSATAPQLDDEEKYSAHMPAHLRCDACRAVVYQMQQHLTKAEAKLHTLDSEGHHRLSESVYTDVLDQSCSQTWQDYGVREVDQVKRLIGPGLSKGREPSISVMITGGLWPGRLATTCWHYVGEFGEDQIYEAHRQGAEALEALLCGGPRGACSEETPRPRAEL
;
A
#
# COMPACT_ATOMS: atom_id res chain seq x y z
N MET A 1 60.56 -44.68 3.20
CA MET A 1 60.65 -43.90 4.44
C MET A 1 62.06 -44.10 4.99
N LEU A 2 62.78 -43.00 5.29
CA LEU A 2 64.19 -42.87 5.73
C LEU A 2 65.23 -42.67 4.61
N THR A 3 65.76 -41.44 4.48
CA THR A 3 67.04 -41.00 5.10
C THR A 3 67.41 -39.60 4.57
N GLU A 4 67.69 -38.67 5.48
CA GLU A 4 68.23 -37.31 5.25
C GLU A 4 69.67 -37.34 4.70
N PRO A 5 70.14 -36.23 4.10
CA PRO A 5 71.36 -35.62 4.65
C PRO A 5 71.25 -34.11 4.87
N ALA A 6 71.96 -33.68 5.91
CA ALA A 6 72.09 -32.33 6.47
C ALA A 6 73.05 -31.41 5.68
N PRO A 7 73.55 -30.28 6.23
CA PRO A 7 72.89 -28.99 6.36
C PRO A 7 73.67 -27.88 5.61
N ARG A 8 73.00 -26.80 5.20
CA ARG A 8 73.68 -25.52 4.91
C ARG A 8 73.34 -24.51 5.99
N THR A 9 74.37 -24.20 6.76
CA THR A 9 74.43 -23.19 7.80
C THR A 9 74.20 -21.81 7.21
N MET A 10 73.06 -21.20 7.53
CA MET A 10 72.87 -19.76 7.33
C MET A 10 72.94 -19.09 8.70
N ARG A 11 74.06 -18.40 8.95
CA ARG A 11 74.27 -17.58 10.14
C ARG A 11 73.30 -16.39 10.08
N LEU A 12 72.17 -16.50 10.78
CA LEU A 12 71.24 -15.39 10.98
C LEU A 12 71.62 -14.64 12.25
N SER A 13 72.04 -13.40 12.05
CA SER A 13 72.41 -12.41 13.06
C SER A 13 71.28 -12.21 14.08
N PRO A 14 71.55 -12.16 15.41
CA PRO A 14 70.52 -12.18 16.46
C PRO A 14 69.89 -10.81 16.75
N LEU A 15 69.83 -9.90 15.77
CA LEU A 15 69.55 -8.48 16.00
C LEU A 15 68.20 -7.98 15.48
N LEU A 16 67.25 -8.87 15.20
CA LEU A 16 65.91 -8.46 14.75
C LEU A 16 64.77 -9.20 15.46
N LEU A 17 64.94 -9.49 16.76
CA LEU A 17 63.80 -9.64 17.68
C LEU A 17 63.59 -8.31 18.37
N LEU A 18 62.60 -7.54 17.91
CA LEU A 18 61.78 -6.59 18.65
C LEU A 18 61.01 -5.79 17.61
N LEU A 19 59.73 -6.10 17.44
CA LEU A 19 58.63 -5.20 17.04
C LEU A 19 57.36 -6.05 16.86
N LEU A 20 56.91 -6.70 17.94
CA LEU A 20 55.51 -7.11 18.09
C LEU A 20 54.72 -5.83 18.40
N GLY A 21 54.44 -5.05 17.36
CA GLY A 21 53.47 -3.96 17.41
C GLY A 21 52.07 -4.55 17.29
N ALA A 22 51.27 -4.43 18.36
CA ALA A 22 49.88 -4.81 18.35
C ALA A 22 49.14 -4.09 17.21
N CYS A 23 48.68 -4.83 16.20
CA CYS A 23 47.66 -4.34 15.29
C CYS A 23 46.36 -4.24 16.07
N ALA A 24 46.10 -3.08 16.67
CA ALA A 24 44.74 -2.69 17.02
C ALA A 24 43.99 -2.56 15.69
N ILE A 25 43.09 -3.51 15.41
CA ILE A 25 42.08 -3.32 14.37
C ILE A 25 41.26 -2.11 14.83
N PRO A 26 41.25 -0.98 14.12
CA PRO A 26 40.29 0.06 14.39
C PRO A 26 38.94 -0.55 14.05
N GLY A 27 38.18 -0.93 15.07
CA GLY A 27 36.77 -1.22 14.93
C GLY A 27 36.10 0.08 14.49
N GLY A 28 36.06 0.31 13.18
CA GLY A 28 35.17 1.28 12.58
C GLY A 28 33.75 0.82 12.88
N LEU A 29 33.20 1.33 13.98
CA LEU A 29 31.76 1.34 14.18
C LEU A 29 31.19 2.03 12.94
N GLY A 30 30.61 1.24 12.04
CA GLY A 30 30.01 1.76 10.83
C GLY A 30 29.09 2.92 11.20
N ASP A 31 29.31 4.05 10.55
CA ASP A 31 28.48 5.24 10.67
C ASP A 31 27.07 4.88 10.19
N ARG A 32 26.26 4.35 11.11
CA ARG A 32 24.85 4.06 10.86
C ARG A 32 24.17 5.41 10.90
N ALA A 33 23.90 5.96 9.71
CA ALA A 33 23.04 7.11 9.57
C ALA A 33 21.79 6.90 10.46
N PRO A 34 21.44 7.85 11.34
CA PRO A 34 20.33 7.69 12.26
C PRO A 34 19.04 7.48 11.44
N LEU A 35 18.38 6.35 11.71
CA LEU A 35 17.09 6.03 11.11
C LEU A 35 16.05 6.99 11.69
N SER A 36 15.67 8.01 10.92
CA SER A 36 14.60 8.93 11.29
C SER A 36 13.27 8.45 10.72
N ALA A 37 12.26 8.31 11.58
CA ALA A 37 10.90 7.96 11.21
C ALA A 37 9.97 9.04 11.76
N THR A 38 9.38 9.85 10.88
CA THR A 38 8.43 10.89 11.27
C THR A 38 7.02 10.45 10.93
N ALA A 39 6.11 10.53 11.91
CA ALA A 39 4.69 10.29 11.67
C ALA A 39 4.06 11.47 10.92
N PRO A 40 3.13 11.22 9.98
CA PRO A 40 2.44 12.28 9.26
C PRO A 40 1.67 13.19 10.22
N GLN A 41 1.72 14.50 9.97
CA GLN A 41 1.02 15.48 10.81
C GLN A 41 -0.42 15.65 10.34
N LEU A 42 -1.40 15.20 11.13
CA LEU A 42 -2.80 15.32 10.77
C LEU A 42 -3.32 16.77 10.96
N ASP A 43 -4.11 17.26 10.01
CA ASP A 43 -4.86 18.52 10.14
C ASP A 43 -6.18 18.33 10.91
N ASP A 44 -6.95 19.40 11.09
CA ASP A 44 -8.19 19.35 11.88
C ASP A 44 -9.30 18.55 11.19
N GLU A 45 -9.39 18.59 9.85
CA GLU A 45 -10.35 17.76 9.11
C GLU A 45 -10.01 16.28 9.34
N GLU A 46 -8.74 15.92 9.18
CA GLU A 46 -8.26 14.55 9.34
C GLU A 46 -8.40 14.02 10.77
N LYS A 47 -8.30 14.88 11.79
CA LYS A 47 -8.47 14.48 13.19
C LYS A 47 -9.92 14.31 13.61
N TYR A 48 -10.82 15.16 13.13
CA TYR A 48 -12.15 15.31 13.74
C TYR A 48 -13.33 15.04 12.80
N SER A 49 -13.15 15.16 11.48
CA SER A 49 -14.25 14.96 10.52
C SER A 49 -14.58 13.49 10.30
N ALA A 50 -15.85 13.11 10.28
CA ALA A 50 -16.23 11.75 9.88
C ALA A 50 -16.12 11.52 8.35
N HIS A 51 -15.94 12.58 7.55
CA HIS A 51 -15.86 12.50 6.10
C HIS A 51 -14.44 12.21 5.61
N MET A 52 -14.33 11.61 4.42
CA MET A 52 -13.05 11.43 3.75
C MET A 52 -12.50 12.79 3.28
N PRO A 53 -11.29 13.21 3.73
CA PRO A 53 -10.67 14.46 3.32
C PRO A 53 -10.54 14.55 1.80
N ALA A 54 -10.74 15.74 1.25
CA ALA A 54 -10.83 15.95 -0.19
C ALA A 54 -9.61 15.38 -0.96
N HIS A 55 -8.41 15.65 -0.45
CA HIS A 55 -7.14 15.22 -1.06
C HIS A 55 -6.88 13.70 -1.01
N LEU A 56 -7.65 12.95 -0.22
CA LEU A 56 -7.55 11.48 -0.11
C LEU A 56 -8.66 10.73 -0.85
N ARG A 57 -9.63 11.45 -1.44
CA ARG A 57 -10.81 10.83 -2.06
C ARG A 57 -10.47 9.89 -3.21
N CYS A 58 -9.51 10.26 -4.07
CA CYS A 58 -9.11 9.38 -5.18
C CYS A 58 -8.51 8.07 -4.65
N ASP A 59 -7.56 8.15 -3.70
CA ASP A 59 -6.97 6.95 -3.11
C ASP A 59 -8.03 6.11 -2.37
N ALA A 60 -8.97 6.74 -1.67
CA ALA A 60 -10.09 6.06 -1.03
C ALA A 60 -11.00 5.34 -2.04
N CYS A 61 -11.30 5.96 -3.17
CA CYS A 61 -12.09 5.34 -4.22
C CYS A 61 -11.41 4.08 -4.76
N ARG A 62 -10.11 4.17 -5.07
CA ARG A 62 -9.33 3.04 -5.57
C ARG A 62 -9.22 1.90 -4.55
N ALA A 63 -9.16 2.23 -3.26
CA ALA A 63 -9.21 1.23 -2.19
C ALA A 63 -10.56 0.50 -2.15
N VAL A 64 -11.67 1.22 -2.31
CA VAL A 64 -13.01 0.62 -2.37
C VAL A 64 -13.18 -0.26 -3.60
N VAL A 65 -12.82 0.24 -4.79
CA VAL A 65 -12.84 -0.52 -6.05
C VAL A 65 -12.09 -1.83 -5.89
N TYR A 66 -10.87 -1.77 -5.34
CA TYR A 66 -10.05 -2.96 -5.12
C TYR A 66 -10.76 -3.97 -4.22
N GLN A 67 -11.32 -3.54 -3.10
CA GLN A 67 -11.98 -4.46 -2.15
C GLN A 67 -13.27 -5.06 -2.71
N MET A 68 -14.10 -4.27 -3.39
CA MET A 68 -15.28 -4.77 -4.11
C MET A 68 -14.87 -5.85 -5.12
N GLN A 69 -13.86 -5.57 -5.94
CA GLN A 69 -13.36 -6.51 -6.92
C GLN A 69 -12.84 -7.81 -6.27
N GLN A 70 -12.03 -7.71 -5.21
CA GLN A 70 -11.52 -8.90 -4.52
C GLN A 70 -12.66 -9.77 -3.97
N HIS A 71 -13.68 -9.14 -3.37
CA HIS A 71 -14.84 -9.84 -2.82
C HIS A 71 -15.66 -10.54 -3.92
N LEU A 72 -15.95 -9.83 -5.02
CA LEU A 72 -16.69 -10.37 -6.16
C LEU A 72 -15.94 -11.51 -6.85
N THR A 73 -14.66 -11.31 -7.20
CA THR A 73 -13.82 -12.36 -7.81
C THR A 73 -13.72 -13.59 -6.90
N LYS A 74 -13.59 -13.40 -5.58
CA LYS A 74 -13.55 -14.52 -4.63
C LYS A 74 -14.89 -15.25 -4.55
N ALA A 75 -16.02 -14.56 -4.69
CA ALA A 75 -17.33 -15.19 -4.74
C ALA A 75 -17.54 -15.96 -6.05
N GLU A 76 -17.15 -15.38 -7.18
CA GLU A 76 -17.22 -16.02 -8.50
C GLU A 76 -16.37 -17.29 -8.57
N ALA A 77 -15.16 -17.26 -7.99
CA ALA A 77 -14.27 -18.43 -7.94
C ALA A 77 -14.81 -19.61 -7.12
N LYS A 78 -15.86 -19.40 -6.31
CA LYS A 78 -16.55 -20.47 -5.57
C LYS A 78 -17.69 -21.10 -6.36
N LEU A 79 -18.07 -20.53 -7.50
CA LEU A 79 -19.12 -21.11 -8.33
C LEU A 79 -18.61 -22.38 -9.01
N HIS A 80 -19.44 -23.41 -8.99
CA HIS A 80 -19.18 -24.66 -9.72
C HIS A 80 -19.85 -24.70 -11.09
N THR A 81 -20.71 -23.73 -11.36
CA THR A 81 -21.53 -23.63 -12.57
C THR A 81 -21.11 -22.42 -13.40
N LEU A 82 -21.16 -22.58 -14.72
CA LEU A 82 -20.98 -21.52 -15.69
C LEU A 82 -22.35 -21.08 -16.22
N ASP A 83 -22.46 -19.81 -16.60
CA ASP A 83 -23.61 -19.28 -17.33
C ASP A 83 -23.60 -19.79 -18.79
N SER A 84 -24.60 -19.36 -19.55
CA SER A 84 -24.75 -19.75 -20.97
C SER A 84 -23.61 -19.32 -21.87
N GLU A 85 -22.78 -18.35 -21.42
CA GLU A 85 -21.61 -17.85 -22.14
C GLU A 85 -20.31 -18.49 -21.64
N GLY A 86 -20.38 -19.41 -20.68
CA GLY A 86 -19.22 -20.08 -20.11
C GLY A 86 -18.51 -19.27 -19.02
N HIS A 87 -19.17 -18.28 -18.41
CA HIS A 87 -18.62 -17.45 -17.36
C HIS A 87 -19.22 -17.76 -15.99
N HIS A 88 -18.44 -17.62 -14.92
CA HIS A 88 -18.98 -17.66 -13.56
C HIS A 88 -19.77 -16.39 -13.29
N ARG A 89 -21.09 -16.49 -13.12
CA ARG A 89 -21.98 -15.35 -12.87
C ARG A 89 -22.74 -15.52 -11.56
N LEU A 90 -22.59 -14.55 -10.67
CA LEU A 90 -23.34 -14.48 -9.42
C LEU A 90 -24.80 -14.11 -9.71
N SER A 91 -25.74 -14.65 -8.94
CA SER A 91 -27.12 -14.14 -8.93
C SER A 91 -27.18 -12.78 -8.24
N GLU A 92 -28.24 -12.02 -8.51
CA GLU A 92 -28.51 -10.71 -7.89
C GLU A 92 -28.36 -10.75 -6.37
N SER A 93 -29.10 -11.63 -5.71
CA SER A 93 -29.02 -11.81 -4.27
C SER A 93 -27.60 -12.06 -3.76
N VAL A 94 -26.75 -12.74 -4.55
CA VAL A 94 -25.40 -13.09 -4.12
C VAL A 94 -24.44 -11.92 -4.32
N TYR A 95 -24.45 -11.23 -5.47
CA TYR A 95 -23.54 -10.09 -5.63
C TYR A 95 -23.93 -8.92 -4.73
N THR A 96 -25.22 -8.72 -4.44
CA THR A 96 -25.67 -7.72 -3.46
C THR A 96 -25.09 -8.03 -2.07
N ASP A 97 -25.26 -9.26 -1.58
CA ASP A 97 -24.68 -9.67 -0.30
C ASP A 97 -23.14 -9.54 -0.27
N VAL A 98 -22.47 -9.83 -1.40
CA VAL A 98 -21.01 -9.73 -1.51
C VAL A 98 -20.54 -8.27 -1.48
N LEU A 99 -21.27 -7.36 -2.12
CA LEU A 99 -20.98 -5.92 -2.09
C LEU A 99 -21.20 -5.36 -0.67
N ASP A 100 -22.27 -5.76 0.01
CA ASP A 100 -22.52 -5.39 1.41
C ASP A 100 -21.38 -5.86 2.34
N GLN A 101 -20.91 -7.10 2.13
CA GLN A 101 -19.76 -7.64 2.84
C GLN A 101 -18.47 -6.89 2.54
N SER A 102 -18.29 -6.42 1.30
CA SER A 102 -17.11 -5.64 0.93
C SER A 102 -17.07 -4.28 1.65
N CYS A 103 -18.22 -3.66 1.94
CA CYS A 103 -18.27 -2.39 2.67
C CYS A 103 -18.15 -2.56 4.19
N SER A 104 -18.65 -3.67 4.73
CA SER A 104 -18.63 -4.01 6.16
C SER A 104 -17.36 -4.73 6.64
N GLN A 105 -16.40 -4.97 5.74
CA GLN A 105 -15.12 -5.61 6.07
C GLN A 105 -14.23 -4.75 6.99
N THR A 106 -13.12 -5.34 7.45
CA THR A 106 -12.16 -4.63 8.29
C THR A 106 -11.23 -3.76 7.44
N TRP A 107 -11.32 -2.45 7.63
CA TRP A 107 -10.49 -1.47 6.91
C TRP A 107 -9.18 -1.12 7.65
N GLN A 108 -8.73 -1.96 8.58
CA GLN A 108 -7.55 -1.70 9.43
C GLN A 108 -6.21 -1.72 8.66
N ASP A 109 -6.17 -2.39 7.51
CA ASP A 109 -4.99 -2.48 6.65
C ASP A 109 -4.77 -1.21 5.81
N TYR A 110 -5.66 -0.24 5.95
CA TYR A 110 -5.56 1.07 5.32
C TYR A 110 -5.17 2.14 6.35
N GLY A 111 -4.34 3.08 5.91
CA GLY A 111 -3.92 4.20 6.73
C GLY A 111 -3.30 5.31 5.90
N VAL A 112 -2.92 6.39 6.58
CA VAL A 112 -2.32 7.55 5.93
C VAL A 112 -0.82 7.57 6.17
N ARG A 113 -0.09 7.88 5.10
CA ARG A 113 1.35 8.09 5.09
C ARG A 113 1.66 9.38 4.34
N GLU A 114 2.70 10.08 4.76
CA GLU A 114 3.24 11.21 4.00
C GLU A 114 4.37 10.72 3.07
N VAL A 115 4.24 11.00 1.77
CA VAL A 115 5.23 10.71 0.74
C VAL A 115 5.47 12.02 -0.02
N ASP A 116 6.72 12.48 -0.08
CA ASP A 116 7.09 13.74 -0.73
C ASP A 116 6.25 14.94 -0.24
N GLN A 117 6.03 15.02 1.08
CA GLN A 117 5.21 16.04 1.76
C GLN A 117 3.71 16.02 1.42
N VAL A 118 3.25 15.01 0.67
CA VAL A 118 1.85 14.81 0.34
C VAL A 118 1.34 13.59 1.11
N LYS A 119 0.24 13.78 1.84
CA LYS A 119 -0.43 12.67 2.52
C LYS A 119 -1.20 11.85 1.51
N ARG A 120 -1.01 10.54 1.57
CA ARG A 120 -1.64 9.55 0.70
C ARG A 120 -2.25 8.46 1.56
N LEU A 121 -3.39 7.94 1.11
CA LEU A 121 -3.91 6.72 1.68
C LEU A 121 -3.08 5.55 1.13
N ILE A 122 -2.70 4.62 1.99
CA ILE A 122 -1.90 3.44 1.65
C ILE A 122 -2.65 2.21 2.16
N GLY A 123 -2.59 1.13 1.40
CA GLY A 123 -3.19 -0.15 1.75
C GLY A 123 -3.28 -1.07 0.53
N PRO A 124 -3.93 -2.24 0.65
CA PRO A 124 -4.15 -3.15 -0.46
C PRO A 124 -4.84 -2.46 -1.65
N GLY A 125 -4.34 -2.72 -2.87
CA GLY A 125 -4.87 -2.12 -4.11
C GLY A 125 -4.34 -0.73 -4.44
N LEU A 126 -3.63 -0.07 -3.52
CA LEU A 126 -3.05 1.25 -3.76
C LEU A 126 -1.58 1.14 -4.19
N SER A 127 -1.21 1.94 -5.19
CA SER A 127 0.16 2.00 -5.70
C SER A 127 1.10 2.43 -4.58
N LYS A 128 2.12 1.62 -4.30
CA LYS A 128 3.07 1.86 -3.19
C LYS A 128 3.99 3.08 -3.38
N GLY A 129 3.94 3.72 -4.55
CA GLY A 129 4.90 4.74 -4.94
C GLY A 129 6.35 4.24 -4.79
N ARG A 130 7.30 5.16 -4.65
CA ARG A 130 8.64 4.84 -4.16
C ARG A 130 8.52 4.63 -2.65
N GLU A 131 8.56 3.38 -2.18
CA GLU A 131 8.55 3.11 -0.74
C GLU A 131 9.82 3.74 -0.11
N PRO A 132 9.66 4.67 0.84
CA PRO A 132 10.79 5.14 1.63
C PRO A 132 11.38 3.95 2.40
N SER A 133 12.70 3.93 2.62
CA SER A 133 13.35 2.87 3.40
C SER A 133 12.74 2.71 4.79
N ILE A 134 12.20 3.79 5.36
CA ILE A 134 11.43 3.82 6.59
C ILE A 134 10.33 4.87 6.45
N SER A 135 9.07 4.47 6.66
CA SER A 135 7.95 5.40 6.74
C SER A 135 6.91 4.91 7.72
N VAL A 136 6.32 5.85 8.46
CA VAL A 136 5.27 5.57 9.45
C VAL A 136 3.93 5.76 8.77
N MET A 137 3.04 4.79 8.95
CA MET A 137 1.64 4.87 8.53
C MET A 137 0.76 4.96 9.78
N ILE A 138 -0.23 5.85 9.76
CA ILE A 138 -1.26 5.93 10.80
C ILE A 138 -2.48 5.15 10.32
N THR A 139 -2.77 4.02 10.95
CA THR A 139 -3.98 3.21 10.70
C THR A 139 -5.00 3.37 11.83
N GLY A 140 -6.20 2.82 11.64
CA GLY A 140 -7.26 2.87 12.66
C GLY A 140 -7.88 4.25 12.82
N GLY A 141 -8.37 4.58 14.03
CA GLY A 141 -9.07 5.85 14.28
C GLY A 141 -10.32 6.02 13.40
N LEU A 142 -10.43 7.17 12.72
CA LEU A 142 -11.57 7.46 11.83
C LEU A 142 -11.42 6.84 10.43
N TRP A 143 -10.23 6.36 10.04
CA TRP A 143 -9.97 5.87 8.68
C TRP A 143 -10.85 4.67 8.29
N PRO A 144 -11.03 3.64 9.14
CA PRO A 144 -11.93 2.54 8.81
C PRO A 144 -13.38 2.98 8.58
N GLY A 145 -13.88 3.88 9.44
CA GLY A 145 -15.23 4.44 9.30
C GLY A 145 -15.39 5.23 8.01
N ARG A 146 -14.41 6.10 7.68
CA ARG A 146 -14.41 6.89 6.44
C ARG A 146 -14.44 6.01 5.19
N LEU A 147 -13.66 4.93 5.16
CA LEU A 147 -13.63 4.00 4.03
C LEU A 147 -14.94 3.20 3.91
N ALA A 148 -15.47 2.68 5.02
CA ALA A 148 -16.76 2.01 5.03
C ALA A 148 -17.88 2.93 4.54
N THR A 149 -17.95 4.18 5.05
CA THR A 149 -18.93 5.17 4.59
C THR A 149 -18.76 5.52 3.10
N THR A 150 -17.52 5.63 2.62
CA THR A 150 -17.24 5.87 1.19
C THR A 150 -17.73 4.69 0.34
N CYS A 151 -17.50 3.46 0.78
CA CYS A 151 -18.00 2.26 0.11
C CYS A 151 -19.52 2.23 0.01
N TRP A 152 -20.21 2.45 1.13
CA TRP A 152 -21.68 2.50 1.16
C TRP A 152 -22.26 3.63 0.32
N HIS A 153 -21.56 4.77 0.25
CA HIS A 153 -21.95 5.87 -0.63
C HIS A 153 -21.94 5.43 -2.10
N TYR A 154 -20.90 4.73 -2.54
CA TYR A 154 -20.82 4.23 -3.91
C TYR A 154 -21.88 3.17 -4.23
N VAL A 155 -22.14 2.24 -3.30
CA VAL A 155 -23.24 1.28 -3.47
C VAL A 155 -24.57 2.02 -3.64
N GLY A 156 -24.85 3.01 -2.79
CA GLY A 156 -26.09 3.79 -2.87
C GLY A 156 -26.19 4.72 -4.09
N GLU A 157 -25.06 5.22 -4.61
CA GLU A 157 -25.01 6.12 -5.76
C GLU A 157 -25.16 5.38 -7.09
N PHE A 158 -24.41 4.29 -7.27
CA PHE A 158 -24.35 3.57 -8.54
C PHE A 158 -25.30 2.36 -8.59
N GLY A 159 -25.61 1.76 -7.45
CA GLY A 159 -26.36 0.51 -7.35
C GLY A 159 -25.52 -0.72 -7.64
N GLU A 160 -25.88 -1.81 -6.99
CA GLU A 160 -25.19 -3.10 -7.01
C GLU A 160 -25.13 -3.70 -8.41
N ASP A 161 -26.21 -3.58 -9.19
CA ASP A 161 -26.29 -4.09 -10.56
C ASP A 161 -25.24 -3.45 -11.48
N GLN A 162 -25.11 -2.12 -11.43
CA GLN A 162 -24.15 -1.39 -12.26
C GLN A 162 -22.71 -1.69 -11.83
N ILE A 163 -22.48 -1.76 -10.52
CA ILE A 163 -21.18 -2.12 -9.94
C ILE A 163 -20.78 -3.53 -10.39
N TYR A 164 -21.69 -4.51 -10.30
CA TYR A 164 -21.40 -5.88 -10.69
C TYR A 164 -21.16 -6.01 -12.19
N GLU A 165 -21.94 -5.33 -13.01
CA GLU A 165 -21.74 -5.36 -14.46
C GLU A 165 -20.42 -4.69 -14.88
N ALA A 166 -20.03 -3.58 -14.24
CA ALA A 166 -18.72 -2.97 -14.46
C ALA A 166 -17.57 -3.89 -14.00
N HIS A 167 -17.72 -4.59 -12.88
CA HIS A 167 -16.76 -5.61 -12.44
C HIS A 167 -16.58 -6.71 -13.50
N ARG A 168 -17.67 -7.20 -14.10
CA ARG A 168 -17.62 -8.20 -15.18
C ARG A 168 -16.90 -7.71 -16.44
N GLN A 169 -16.91 -6.41 -16.70
CA GLN A 169 -16.16 -5.78 -17.79
C GLN A 169 -14.66 -5.62 -17.47
N GLY A 170 -14.28 -5.73 -16.19
CA GLY A 170 -12.90 -5.74 -15.72
C GLY A 170 -12.59 -4.63 -14.72
N ALA A 171 -11.40 -4.72 -14.11
CA ALA A 171 -10.95 -3.79 -13.06
C ALA A 171 -10.98 -2.32 -13.50
N GLU A 172 -10.53 -2.04 -14.73
CA GLU A 172 -10.50 -0.68 -15.29
C GLU A 172 -11.91 -0.10 -15.47
N ALA A 173 -12.89 -0.93 -15.87
CA ALA A 173 -14.27 -0.49 -16.03
C ALA A 173 -14.92 -0.14 -14.69
N LEU A 174 -14.67 -0.95 -13.65
CA LEU A 174 -15.14 -0.67 -12.29
C LEU A 174 -14.49 0.59 -11.72
N GLU A 175 -13.17 0.77 -11.89
CA GLU A 175 -12.48 2.00 -11.46
C GLU A 175 -13.00 3.23 -12.21
N ALA A 176 -13.22 3.11 -13.52
CA ALA A 176 -13.76 4.20 -14.33
C ALA A 176 -15.18 4.59 -13.91
N LEU A 177 -16.03 3.62 -13.57
CA LEU A 177 -17.39 3.87 -13.05
C LEU A 177 -17.34 4.64 -11.73
N LEU A 178 -16.59 4.14 -10.75
CA LEU A 178 -16.64 4.65 -9.37
C LEU A 178 -15.77 5.90 -9.15
N CYS A 179 -14.61 5.95 -9.81
CA CYS A 179 -13.58 6.97 -9.54
C CYS A 179 -13.44 8.00 -10.65
N GLY A 180 -13.89 7.67 -11.86
CA GLY A 180 -13.73 8.48 -13.06
C GLY A 180 -14.84 9.51 -13.31
N GLY A 181 -14.78 10.13 -14.49
CA GLY A 181 -15.75 11.14 -14.93
C GLY A 181 -15.45 12.56 -14.44
N PRO A 182 -16.14 13.59 -14.97
CA PRO A 182 -15.82 15.02 -14.72
C PRO A 182 -15.97 15.50 -13.28
N ARG A 183 -16.60 14.69 -12.43
CA ARG A 183 -16.80 14.95 -10.99
C ARG A 183 -16.36 13.76 -10.13
N GLY A 184 -15.68 12.78 -10.74
CA GLY A 184 -15.17 11.62 -10.04
C GLY A 184 -14.09 11.99 -9.04
N ALA A 185 -13.92 11.14 -8.03
CA ALA A 185 -12.91 11.35 -6.99
C ALA A 185 -11.47 11.46 -7.53
N CYS A 186 -11.20 10.86 -8.69
CA CYS A 186 -9.90 10.89 -9.37
C CYS A 186 -9.85 11.86 -10.57
N SER A 187 -10.85 12.72 -10.74
CA SER A 187 -10.77 13.79 -11.74
C SER A 187 -9.73 14.82 -11.32
N GLU A 188 -8.82 15.18 -12.22
CA GLU A 188 -7.94 16.33 -12.05
C GLU A 188 -8.83 17.59 -12.02
N GLU A 189 -9.04 18.16 -10.83
CA GLU A 189 -9.87 19.34 -10.67
C GLU A 189 -9.10 20.55 -11.18
N THR A 190 -9.39 21.01 -12.40
CA THR A 190 -8.86 22.30 -12.89
C THR A 190 -9.31 23.38 -11.90
N PRO A 191 -8.40 24.13 -11.24
CA PRO A 191 -8.79 25.15 -10.29
C PRO A 191 -9.66 26.18 -11.01
N ARG A 192 -10.96 26.25 -10.67
CA ARG A 192 -11.81 27.33 -11.16
C ARG A 192 -11.36 28.61 -10.46
N PRO A 193 -10.99 29.68 -11.20
CA PRO A 193 -10.76 30.97 -10.58
C PRO A 193 -12.04 31.35 -9.83
N ARG A 194 -11.91 31.60 -8.53
CA ARG A 194 -12.97 32.12 -7.69
C ARG A 194 -13.37 33.49 -8.27
N ALA A 195 -14.46 33.52 -9.02
CA ALA A 195 -15.10 34.79 -9.39
C ALA A 195 -15.77 35.31 -8.12
N GLU A 196 -15.11 36.26 -7.47
CA GLU A 196 -15.72 37.07 -6.43
C GLU A 196 -16.89 37.84 -7.07
N LEU A 197 -18.09 37.68 -6.50
CA LEU A 197 -19.30 38.46 -6.81
C LEU A 197 -19.51 39.49 -5.70
#